data_AF-A0A7C4HSF3-F1
#
_entry.id   AF-A0A7C4HSF3-F1
#
_cell.length_a   1.000
_cell.length_b   1.000
_cell.length_c   1.000
_cell.angle_alpha   90.00
_cell.angle_beta   90.00
_cell.angle_gamma   90.00
#
_symmetry.space_group_name_H-M   'P 1'
#
loop_
_entity.id
_entity.type
_entity.pdbx_description
1 polymer ?
#
loop_
_entity_poly.entity_id
_entity_poly.type
_entity_poly.pdbx_seq_one_letter_code
_entity_poly.pdbx_strand_id
1 'polypeptide(L)'
;MLEEKSESLSLGSVIVIFDRDYGTFFFRDLRAYGSLTDDAEWLLERTPQRSWGIMIRPVACGEKYGLWVGEYGPHSNQVIREEITFDGGASSISRALFGYAEHRVEEKEVRRIVTIDTCKRKIRGSRIIQDFKHYTCPAKRFYEDCPHVKETYEAIRSKYGLGVKVHYSLILNVISNVKQCDDVLICPFLSRPNPFERIIVLNETLRSRKLGEIRIVDGNLVQIT
;
A
#
# COMPACT_ATOMS: atom_id res chain seq x y z
N MET A 1 -5.22 -26.93 14.50
CA MET A 1 -3.74 -26.76 14.56
C MET A 1 -3.29 -25.34 14.96
N LEU A 2 -4.19 -24.43 15.34
CA LEU A 2 -3.89 -23.14 16.00
C LEU A 2 -4.27 -23.13 17.50
N GLU A 3 -5.10 -24.07 17.95
CA GLU A 3 -5.61 -24.14 19.33
C GLU A 3 -4.53 -24.50 20.38
N GLU A 4 -3.47 -25.24 20.02
CA GLU A 4 -2.41 -25.64 20.96
C GLU A 4 -1.31 -24.57 21.16
N LYS A 5 -1.39 -23.40 20.50
CA LYS A 5 -0.38 -22.32 20.61
C LYS A 5 -0.82 -21.12 21.47
N SER A 6 -2.04 -21.11 22.01
CA SER A 6 -2.60 -19.92 22.65
C SER A 6 -2.08 -19.67 24.08
N GLU A 7 -1.62 -20.68 24.82
CA GLU A 7 -1.28 -20.52 26.24
C GLU A 7 -0.01 -19.68 26.52
N SER A 8 0.82 -19.38 25.50
CA SER A 8 2.04 -18.57 25.68
C SER A 8 2.09 -17.29 24.83
N LEU A 9 0.98 -16.92 24.19
CA LEU A 9 0.93 -15.77 23.26
C LEU A 9 0.39 -14.53 23.97
N SER A 10 1.24 -13.53 24.18
CA SER A 10 0.84 -12.20 24.65
C SER A 10 0.37 -11.34 23.48
N LEU A 11 -0.79 -10.72 23.62
CA LEU A 11 -1.40 -9.86 22.61
C LEU A 11 -1.18 -8.40 22.97
N GLY A 12 -0.65 -7.60 22.04
CA GLY A 12 -0.64 -6.15 22.23
C GLY A 12 -2.03 -5.54 22.06
N SER A 13 -2.24 -4.39 22.68
CA SER A 13 -3.51 -3.64 22.67
C SER A 13 -3.69 -2.73 21.45
N VAL A 14 -2.80 -2.84 20.46
CA VAL A 14 -2.86 -2.04 19.22
C VAL A 14 -3.31 -2.92 18.07
N ILE A 15 -4.29 -2.46 17.29
CA ILE A 15 -4.63 -3.02 15.98
C ILE A 15 -4.45 -1.93 14.93
N VAL A 16 -3.83 -2.29 13.81
CA VAL A 16 -3.74 -1.43 12.63
C VAL A 16 -4.53 -2.06 11.50
N ILE A 17 -5.45 -1.28 10.91
CA ILE A 17 -6.23 -1.69 9.74
C ILE A 17 -5.66 -1.00 8.51
N PHE A 18 -5.40 -1.79 7.46
CA PHE A 18 -5.18 -1.31 6.10
C PHE A 18 -6.43 -1.66 5.29
N ASP A 19 -7.34 -0.71 5.18
CA ASP A 19 -8.49 -0.81 4.29
C ASP A 19 -8.08 -0.39 2.88
N ARG A 20 -8.55 -1.16 1.89
CA ARG A 20 -8.19 -0.98 0.49
C ARG A 20 -8.66 0.36 -0.09
N ASP A 21 -9.81 0.86 0.35
CA ASP A 21 -10.51 2.00 -0.26
C ASP A 21 -10.47 3.24 0.66
N TYR A 22 -10.33 3.04 1.97
CA TYR A 22 -10.42 4.08 3.02
C TYR A 22 -9.10 4.35 3.74
N GLY A 23 -8.04 3.58 3.48
CA GLY A 23 -6.69 3.86 3.97
C GLY A 23 -6.35 3.17 5.29
N THR A 24 -5.55 3.83 6.14
CA THR A 24 -4.95 3.20 7.33
C THR A 24 -5.47 3.77 8.64
N PHE A 25 -5.96 2.89 9.51
CA PHE A 25 -6.52 3.22 10.81
C PHE A 25 -5.71 2.57 11.93
N PHE A 26 -5.49 3.31 13.01
CA PHE A 26 -4.74 2.86 14.18
C PHE A 26 -5.69 2.88 15.38
N PHE A 27 -5.85 1.72 16.01
CA PHE A 27 -6.65 1.54 17.21
C PHE A 27 -5.69 1.16 18.33
N ARG A 28 -5.56 2.04 19.32
CA ARG A 28 -4.79 1.78 20.55
C ARG A 28 -5.76 1.47 21.69
N ASP A 29 -5.27 0.78 22.71
CA ASP A 29 -6.00 0.48 23.94
C ASP A 29 -7.23 -0.42 23.72
N LEU A 30 -7.12 -1.35 22.75
CA LEU A 30 -8.17 -2.32 22.51
C LEU A 30 -8.29 -3.26 23.72
N ARG A 31 -9.44 -3.15 24.40
CA ARG A 31 -9.86 -3.99 25.52
C ARG A 31 -11.14 -4.72 25.13
N ALA A 32 -11.00 -5.72 24.29
CA ALA A 32 -12.12 -6.56 23.86
C ALA A 32 -12.07 -7.90 24.62
N TYR A 33 -12.15 -9.02 23.91
CA TYR A 33 -12.23 -10.37 24.45
C TYR A 33 -10.86 -10.97 24.78
N GLY A 34 -9.77 -10.35 24.34
CA GLY A 34 -8.42 -10.85 24.58
C GLY A 34 -8.05 -12.03 23.68
N SER A 35 -8.76 -12.19 22.57
CA SER A 35 -8.49 -13.17 21.52
C SER A 35 -8.12 -12.44 20.22
N LEU A 36 -7.40 -13.10 19.32
CA LEU A 36 -6.99 -12.49 18.06
C LEU A 36 -8.19 -12.20 17.15
N THR A 37 -8.98 -13.25 16.87
CA THR A 37 -10.10 -13.20 15.95
C THR A 37 -11.28 -12.42 16.52
N ASP A 38 -11.75 -12.70 17.74
CA ASP A 38 -12.94 -12.02 18.25
C ASP A 38 -12.71 -10.52 18.46
N ASP A 39 -11.51 -10.12 18.89
CA ASP A 39 -11.15 -8.70 19.01
C ASP A 39 -11.16 -8.00 17.62
N ALA A 40 -10.71 -8.72 16.58
CA ALA A 40 -10.72 -8.21 15.22
C ALA A 40 -12.16 -8.10 14.69
N GLU A 41 -12.96 -9.14 14.82
CA GLU A 41 -14.37 -9.17 14.37
C GLU A 41 -15.22 -8.13 15.11
N TRP A 42 -15.02 -7.98 16.42
CA TRP A 42 -15.63 -6.92 17.22
C TRP A 42 -15.35 -5.52 16.67
N LEU A 43 -14.13 -5.30 16.17
CA LEU A 43 -13.73 -4.03 15.56
C LEU A 43 -14.34 -3.86 14.16
N LEU A 44 -14.44 -4.94 13.38
CA LEU A 44 -15.06 -4.95 12.05
C LEU A 44 -16.57 -4.68 12.14
N GLU A 45 -17.27 -5.16 13.17
CA GLU A 45 -18.69 -4.84 13.41
C GLU A 45 -18.96 -3.34 13.60
N ARG A 46 -17.98 -2.62 14.16
CA ARG A 46 -18.10 -1.20 14.56
C ARG A 46 -17.44 -0.24 13.57
N THR A 47 -16.74 -0.77 12.59
CA THR A 47 -16.08 -0.01 11.54
C THR A 47 -16.80 -0.36 10.24
N PRO A 48 -17.52 0.56 9.57
CA PRO A 48 -18.30 0.22 8.38
C PRO A 48 -17.44 -0.39 7.25
N GLN A 49 -17.35 -1.72 7.19
CA GLN A 49 -16.50 -2.43 6.24
C GLN A 49 -17.18 -2.55 4.88
N ARG A 50 -16.86 -1.62 3.98
CA ARG A 50 -17.38 -1.62 2.61
C ARG A 50 -16.41 -2.22 1.59
N SER A 51 -15.18 -2.56 2.02
CA SER A 51 -14.11 -2.99 1.13
C SER A 51 -13.34 -4.22 1.66
N TRP A 52 -12.32 -4.63 0.92
CA TRP A 52 -11.36 -5.64 1.38
C TRP A 52 -10.29 -4.96 2.22
N GLY A 53 -9.73 -5.67 3.19
CA GLY A 53 -8.61 -5.14 3.94
C GLY A 53 -7.86 -6.16 4.75
N ILE A 54 -6.80 -5.69 5.38
CA ILE A 54 -6.01 -6.49 6.31
C ILE A 54 -5.88 -5.77 7.64
N MET A 55 -5.76 -6.56 8.71
CA MET A 55 -5.54 -6.12 10.07
C MET A 55 -4.22 -6.71 10.55
N ILE A 56 -3.41 -5.91 11.24
CA ILE A 56 -2.22 -6.42 11.92
C ILE A 56 -2.31 -6.13 13.41
N ARG A 57 -1.88 -7.09 14.21
CA ARG A 57 -1.80 -6.97 15.68
C ARG A 57 -0.44 -7.47 16.16
N PRO A 58 0.27 -6.72 17.02
CA PRO A 58 1.51 -7.21 17.60
C PRO A 58 1.21 -8.34 18.58
N VAL A 59 2.00 -9.40 18.47
CA VAL A 59 1.97 -10.56 19.36
C VAL A 59 3.37 -10.85 19.88
N ALA A 60 3.48 -11.47 21.05
CA ALA A 60 4.74 -11.93 21.61
C ALA A 60 4.61 -13.35 22.16
N CYS A 61 5.64 -14.17 21.96
CA CYS A 61 5.75 -15.52 22.49
C CYS A 61 7.08 -15.62 23.23
N GLY A 62 7.06 -15.47 24.56
CA GLY A 62 8.27 -15.24 25.34
C GLY A 62 8.98 -13.97 24.88
N GLU A 63 10.27 -14.07 24.54
CA GLU A 63 11.08 -12.94 24.05
C GLU A 63 10.92 -12.66 22.53
N LYS A 64 10.16 -13.50 21.82
CA LYS A 64 9.97 -13.38 20.37
C LYS A 64 8.77 -12.48 20.07
N TYR A 65 9.02 -11.42 19.32
CA TYR A 65 7.99 -10.49 18.85
C TYR A 65 7.58 -10.84 17.43
N GLY A 66 6.27 -10.82 17.16
CA GLY A 66 5.68 -11.13 15.86
C GLY A 66 4.43 -10.32 15.58
N LEU A 67 3.81 -10.61 14.44
CA LEU A 67 2.53 -10.04 14.04
C LEU A 67 1.55 -11.15 13.74
N TRP A 68 0.34 -11.01 14.27
CA TRP A 68 -0.84 -11.62 13.67
C TRP A 68 -1.34 -10.74 12.54
N VAL A 69 -1.75 -11.36 11.45
CA VAL A 69 -2.30 -10.72 10.25
C VAL A 69 -3.63 -11.40 9.94
N GLY A 70 -4.72 -10.63 9.91
CA GLY A 70 -6.03 -11.09 9.48
C GLY A 70 -6.46 -10.39 8.19
N GLU A 71 -7.11 -11.09 7.28
CA GLU A 71 -7.80 -10.49 6.13
C GLU A 71 -9.30 -10.46 6.37
N TYR A 72 -9.97 -9.43 5.88
CA TYR A 72 -11.43 -9.35 5.82
C TYR A 72 -11.91 -8.96 4.42
N GLY A 73 -13.15 -9.38 4.12
CA GLY A 73 -13.85 -9.08 2.89
C GLY A 73 -14.91 -7.98 3.02
N PRO A 74 -15.48 -7.51 1.90
CA PRO A 74 -16.48 -6.45 1.87
C PRO A 74 -17.79 -6.95 2.50
N HIS A 75 -18.42 -6.11 3.32
CA HIS A 75 -19.64 -6.44 4.06
C HIS A 75 -19.50 -7.65 5.00
N SER A 76 -18.26 -8.04 5.32
CA SER A 76 -17.96 -9.09 6.29
C SER A 76 -17.51 -8.46 7.60
N ASN A 77 -18.05 -8.96 8.71
CA ASN A 77 -17.50 -8.72 10.04
C ASN A 77 -16.53 -9.84 10.47
N GLN A 78 -16.22 -10.78 9.57
CA GLN A 78 -15.40 -11.95 9.85
C GLN A 78 -14.00 -11.88 9.24
N VAL A 79 -13.05 -12.49 9.95
CA VAL A 79 -11.70 -12.74 9.43
C VAL A 79 -11.75 -13.97 8.51
N ILE A 80 -11.38 -13.79 7.24
CA ILE A 80 -11.47 -14.84 6.20
C ILE A 80 -10.18 -15.64 6.02
N ARG A 81 -9.04 -15.03 6.33
CA ARG A 81 -7.71 -15.65 6.36
C ARG A 81 -6.94 -15.06 7.53
N GLU A 82 -6.13 -15.88 8.18
CA GLU A 82 -5.21 -15.40 9.20
C GLU A 82 -3.86 -16.09 9.14
N GLU A 83 -2.82 -15.39 9.59
CA GLU A 83 -1.49 -15.93 9.77
C GLU A 83 -0.74 -15.23 10.90
N ILE A 84 0.25 -15.92 11.48
CA ILE A 84 1.16 -15.34 12.48
C ILE A 84 2.59 -15.49 11.98
N THR A 85 3.34 -14.39 11.98
CA THR A 85 4.76 -14.37 11.58
C THR A 85 5.63 -13.77 12.67
N PHE A 86 6.81 -14.36 12.86
CA PHE A 86 7.84 -13.93 13.81
C PHE A 86 9.16 -13.59 13.10
N ASP A 87 9.11 -13.30 11.79
CA ASP A 87 10.31 -12.89 11.04
C ASP A 87 10.87 -11.55 11.53
N GLY A 88 12.11 -11.21 11.14
CA GLY A 88 12.77 -9.99 11.61
C GLY A 88 12.03 -8.69 11.22
N GLY A 89 11.29 -8.71 10.12
CA GLY A 89 10.45 -7.60 9.68
C GLY A 89 9.22 -7.43 10.57
N ALA A 90 8.52 -8.53 10.83
CA ALA A 90 7.38 -8.61 11.73
C ALA A 90 7.78 -8.21 13.15
N SER A 91 8.91 -8.71 13.66
CA SER A 91 9.44 -8.35 14.97
C SER A 91 9.72 -6.85 15.10
N SER A 92 10.30 -6.22 14.07
CA SER A 92 10.58 -4.78 14.06
C SER A 92 9.30 -3.95 14.15
N ILE A 93 8.29 -4.29 13.36
CA ILE A 93 6.99 -3.60 13.37
C ILE A 93 6.24 -3.87 14.68
N SER A 94 6.25 -5.11 15.16
CA SER A 94 5.63 -5.52 16.41
C SER A 94 6.16 -4.73 17.61
N ARG A 95 7.49 -4.60 17.73
CA ARG A 95 8.11 -3.78 18.79
C ARG A 95 7.70 -2.32 18.73
N ALA A 96 7.60 -1.74 17.54
CA ALA A 96 7.12 -0.37 17.37
C ALA A 96 5.66 -0.21 17.83
N LEU A 97 4.81 -1.20 17.54
CA LEU A 97 3.40 -1.20 17.97
C LEU A 97 3.24 -1.44 19.48
N PHE A 98 4.05 -2.30 20.09
CA PHE A 98 4.11 -2.41 21.56
C PHE A 98 4.59 -1.10 22.20
N GLY A 99 5.64 -0.48 21.66
CA GLY A 99 6.11 0.83 22.12
C GLY A 99 5.04 1.93 22.00
N TYR A 100 4.21 1.88 20.95
CA TYR A 100 3.08 2.78 20.78
C TYR A 100 1.96 2.54 21.79
N ALA A 101 1.63 1.27 22.06
CA ALA A 101 0.68 0.88 23.10
C ALA A 101 1.10 1.40 24.48
N GLU A 102 2.40 1.37 24.76
CA GLU A 102 2.98 1.79 26.03
C GLU A 102 3.35 3.28 26.09
N HIS A 103 2.93 4.08 25.10
CA HIS A 103 3.25 5.51 24.99
C HIS A 103 4.75 5.85 24.92
N ARG A 104 5.60 4.87 24.63
CA ARG A 104 7.05 5.06 24.42
C ARG A 104 7.38 5.57 23.01
N VAL A 105 6.47 5.37 22.05
CA VAL A 105 6.61 5.79 20.66
C VAL A 105 5.39 6.63 20.27
N GLU A 106 5.60 7.76 19.59
CA GLU A 106 4.50 8.60 19.11
C GLU A 106 3.79 8.00 17.89
N GLU A 107 2.48 8.23 17.76
CA GLU A 107 1.70 7.74 16.61
C GLU A 107 2.26 8.20 15.27
N LYS A 108 2.79 9.43 15.20
CA LYS A 108 3.40 9.98 13.99
C LYS A 108 4.60 9.16 13.53
N GLU A 109 5.38 8.64 14.47
CA GLU A 109 6.53 7.80 14.18
C GLU A 109 6.08 6.40 13.72
N VAL A 110 5.09 5.83 14.41
CA VAL A 110 4.48 4.54 14.03
C VAL A 110 3.90 4.62 12.62
N ARG A 111 3.14 5.66 12.28
CA ARG A 111 2.54 5.87 10.95
C ARG A 111 3.57 5.94 9.83
N ARG A 112 4.80 6.37 10.11
CA ARG A 112 5.90 6.39 9.12
C ARG A 112 6.47 4.99 8.87
N ILE A 113 6.48 4.14 9.89
CA ILE A 113 7.07 2.80 9.84
C ILE A 113 6.04 1.77 9.39
N VAL A 114 4.80 1.89 9.85
CA VAL A 114 3.71 0.94 9.68
C VAL A 114 2.85 1.37 8.49
N THR A 115 3.44 1.21 7.31
CA THR A 115 2.77 1.38 6.02
C THR A 115 2.68 0.03 5.31
N ILE A 116 1.69 -0.14 4.43
CA ILE A 116 1.55 -1.37 3.65
C ILE A 116 2.79 -1.68 2.80
N ASP A 117 3.42 -0.65 2.20
CA ASP A 117 4.64 -0.82 1.42
C ASP A 117 5.82 -1.31 2.30
N THR A 118 5.91 -0.82 3.54
CA THR A 118 6.92 -1.30 4.49
C THR A 118 6.62 -2.72 4.94
N CYS A 119 5.35 -3.06 5.18
CA CYS A 119 4.92 -4.40 5.52
C CYS A 119 5.26 -5.39 4.38
N LYS A 120 4.89 -5.07 3.13
CA LYS A 120 5.23 -5.88 1.96
C LYS A 120 6.73 -6.11 1.80
N ARG A 121 7.52 -5.06 1.99
CA ARG A 121 8.98 -5.12 1.87
C ARG A 121 9.64 -5.94 2.97
N LYS A 122 9.20 -5.79 4.23
CA LYS A 122 9.86 -6.37 5.41
C LYS A 122 9.30 -7.75 5.79
N ILE A 123 8.01 -8.00 5.58
CA ILE A 123 7.30 -9.20 6.04
C ILE A 123 7.05 -10.11 4.83
N ARG A 124 8.12 -10.70 4.30
CA ARG A 124 8.06 -11.52 3.08
C ARG A 124 7.36 -12.87 3.27
N GLY A 125 7.28 -13.36 4.51
CA GLY A 125 6.67 -14.65 4.83
C GLY A 125 5.14 -14.64 4.87
N SER A 126 4.51 -13.46 4.91
CA SER A 126 3.07 -13.29 5.07
C SER A 126 2.39 -13.22 3.70
N ARG A 127 1.63 -14.27 3.32
CA ARG A 127 0.94 -14.28 2.02
C ARG A 127 -0.18 -13.25 1.98
N ILE A 128 -0.88 -13.03 3.10
CA ILE A 128 -1.96 -12.04 3.19
C ILE A 128 -1.42 -10.63 2.89
N ILE A 129 -0.26 -10.26 3.44
CA ILE A 129 0.37 -8.96 3.18
C ILE A 129 0.85 -8.86 1.72
N GLN A 130 1.50 -9.91 1.19
CA GLN A 130 2.03 -9.86 -0.19
C GLN A 130 0.91 -9.77 -1.23
N ASP A 131 -0.19 -10.49 -1.01
CA ASP A 131 -1.33 -10.54 -1.94
C ASP A 131 -2.21 -9.27 -1.89
N PHE A 132 -2.10 -8.46 -0.84
CA PHE A 132 -2.92 -7.26 -0.66
C PHE A 132 -2.73 -6.28 -1.81
N LYS A 133 -3.81 -5.76 -2.40
CA LYS A 133 -3.75 -4.75 -3.48
C LYS A 133 -4.61 -3.56 -3.13
N HIS A 134 -4.12 -2.36 -3.43
CA HIS A 134 -4.96 -1.16 -3.38
C HIS A 134 -6.02 -1.21 -4.50
N TYR A 135 -7.19 -0.64 -4.26
CA TYR A 135 -8.19 -0.50 -5.31
C TYR A 135 -7.70 0.51 -6.35
N THR A 136 -7.32 1.70 -5.90
CA THR A 136 -6.64 2.72 -6.71
C THR A 136 -5.28 3.02 -6.11
N CYS A 137 -4.25 3.25 -6.95
CA CYS A 137 -2.92 3.63 -6.45
C CYS A 137 -3.00 4.91 -5.56
N PRO A 138 -2.47 4.89 -4.32
CA PRO A 138 -2.46 6.08 -3.47
C PRO A 138 -1.76 7.25 -4.16
N ALA A 139 -2.34 8.45 -4.08
CA ALA A 139 -1.84 9.63 -4.80
C ALA A 139 -0.36 9.91 -4.51
N LYS A 140 0.05 9.84 -3.25
CA LYS A 140 1.46 10.02 -2.85
C LYS A 140 2.38 9.03 -3.57
N ARG A 141 2.05 7.73 -3.52
CA ARG A 141 2.81 6.68 -4.20
C ARG A 141 2.83 6.89 -5.72
N PHE A 142 1.70 7.30 -6.31
CA PHE A 142 1.60 7.55 -7.73
C PHE A 142 2.49 8.72 -8.17
N TYR A 143 2.38 9.87 -7.49
CA TYR A 143 3.05 11.10 -7.91
C TYR A 143 4.52 11.18 -7.48
N GLU A 144 4.93 10.52 -6.39
CA GLU A 144 6.29 10.65 -5.85
C GLU A 144 7.18 9.44 -6.21
N ASP A 145 6.61 8.23 -6.15
CA ASP A 145 7.40 6.99 -6.09
C ASP A 145 7.15 6.00 -7.23
N CYS A 146 6.16 6.24 -8.10
CA CYS A 146 5.76 5.26 -9.11
C CYS A 146 6.91 4.95 -10.09
N PRO A 147 7.41 3.70 -10.16
CA PRO A 147 8.51 3.34 -11.06
C PRO A 147 8.09 3.44 -12.53
N HIS A 148 6.84 3.09 -12.84
CA HIS A 148 6.32 3.12 -14.20
C HIS A 148 6.34 4.52 -14.83
N VAL A 149 6.18 5.58 -14.04
CA VAL A 149 6.30 6.95 -14.57
C VAL A 149 7.70 7.19 -15.12
N LYS A 150 8.72 6.80 -14.35
CA LYS A 150 10.13 6.96 -14.74
C LYS A 150 10.46 6.07 -15.94
N GLU A 151 10.08 4.79 -15.88
CA GLU A 151 10.28 3.82 -16.97
C GLU A 151 9.65 4.28 -18.28
N THR A 152 8.42 4.80 -18.21
CA THR A 152 7.71 5.33 -19.38
C THR A 152 8.45 6.51 -19.99
N TYR A 153 8.91 7.44 -19.15
CA TYR A 153 9.66 8.61 -19.63
C TYR A 153 11.01 8.22 -20.23
N GLU A 154 11.73 7.28 -19.62
CA GLU A 154 12.99 6.76 -20.16
C GLU A 154 12.78 6.04 -21.49
N ALA A 155 11.68 5.29 -21.65
CA ALA A 155 11.31 4.65 -22.91
C ALA A 155 11.00 5.68 -24.01
N ILE A 156 10.24 6.73 -23.67
CA ILE A 156 9.94 7.84 -24.58
C ILE A 156 11.23 8.55 -25.01
N ARG A 157 12.08 8.92 -24.05
CA ARG A 157 13.34 9.62 -24.29
C ARG A 157 14.30 8.78 -25.14
N SER A 158 14.44 7.50 -24.83
CA SER A 158 15.29 6.59 -25.59
C SER A 158 14.81 6.39 -27.03
N LYS A 159 13.49 6.41 -27.26
CA LYS A 159 12.91 6.19 -28.58
C LYS A 159 12.93 7.44 -29.47
N TYR A 160 12.71 8.63 -28.91
CA TYR A 160 12.49 9.85 -29.70
C TYR A 160 13.57 10.93 -29.50
N GLY A 161 14.37 10.87 -28.43
CA GLY A 161 15.37 11.88 -28.12
C GLY A 161 14.81 13.13 -27.41
N LEU A 162 15.72 13.93 -26.84
CA LEU A 162 15.42 15.20 -26.17
C LEU A 162 15.31 16.35 -27.18
N GLY A 163 14.45 17.32 -26.89
CA GLY A 163 14.24 18.52 -27.72
C GLY A 163 13.44 18.29 -29.00
N VAL A 164 13.12 17.03 -29.33
CA VAL A 164 12.38 16.64 -30.53
C VAL A 164 10.88 16.88 -30.34
N LYS A 165 10.23 17.43 -31.37
CA LYS A 165 8.77 17.54 -31.46
C LYS A 165 8.20 16.24 -32.01
N VAL A 166 7.36 15.58 -31.24
CA VAL A 166 6.77 14.27 -31.54
C VAL A 166 5.25 14.40 -31.54
N HIS A 167 4.57 13.71 -32.46
CA HIS A 167 3.12 13.65 -32.43
C HIS A 167 2.63 12.89 -31.19
N TYR A 168 1.64 13.43 -30.47
CA TYR A 168 1.21 12.89 -29.18
C TYR A 168 0.74 11.43 -29.27
N SER A 169 0.15 11.03 -30.40
CA SER A 169 -0.25 9.62 -30.66
C SER A 169 0.89 8.62 -30.55
N LEU A 170 2.11 9.02 -30.91
CA LEU A 170 3.29 8.16 -30.79
C LEU A 170 3.71 7.98 -29.33
N ILE A 171 3.56 9.02 -28.51
CA ILE A 171 3.76 8.94 -27.07
C ILE A 171 2.72 8.04 -26.41
N LEU A 172 1.45 8.13 -26.83
CA LEU A 172 0.38 7.27 -26.33
C LEU A 172 0.63 5.79 -26.59
N ASN A 173 1.24 5.45 -27.72
CA ASN A 173 1.63 4.08 -28.01
C ASN A 173 2.67 3.56 -27.01
N VAL A 174 3.61 4.40 -26.55
CA VAL A 174 4.55 4.00 -25.50
C VAL A 174 3.83 3.82 -24.17
N ILE A 175 2.96 4.76 -23.79
CA ILE A 175 2.18 4.70 -22.55
C ILE A 175 1.29 3.44 -22.49
N SER A 176 0.68 3.07 -23.61
CA SER A 176 -0.24 1.92 -23.66
C SER A 176 0.46 0.57 -23.51
N ASN A 177 1.78 0.52 -23.69
CA ASN A 177 2.60 -0.69 -23.50
C ASN A 177 3.14 -0.83 -22.07
N VAL A 178 2.81 0.10 -21.17
CA VAL A 178 3.26 0.06 -19.78
C VAL A 178 2.49 -1.02 -19.03
N LYS A 179 3.22 -1.92 -18.37
CA LYS A 179 2.62 -2.97 -17.53
C LYS A 179 1.87 -2.32 -16.36
N GLN A 180 0.68 -2.83 -16.04
CA GLN A 180 -0.04 -2.45 -14.83
C GLN A 180 0.76 -2.90 -13.57
N CYS A 181 0.75 -2.05 -12.55
CA CYS A 181 1.38 -2.35 -11.27
C CYS A 181 0.65 -3.50 -10.56
N ASP A 182 1.40 -4.52 -10.14
CA ASP A 182 0.85 -5.72 -9.49
C ASP A 182 0.20 -5.42 -8.12
N ASP A 183 0.52 -4.27 -7.51
CA ASP A 183 0.02 -3.83 -6.20
C ASP A 183 -1.31 -3.05 -6.27
N VAL A 184 -1.86 -2.77 -7.46
CA VAL A 184 -3.08 -1.96 -7.62
C VAL A 184 -4.05 -2.59 -8.62
N LEU A 185 -5.35 -2.52 -8.32
CA LEU A 185 -6.41 -2.99 -9.24
C LEU A 185 -6.71 -1.97 -10.34
N ILE A 186 -6.65 -0.68 -10.01
CA ILE A 186 -6.86 0.43 -10.94
C ILE A 186 -5.63 1.36 -10.86
N CYS A 187 -4.90 1.44 -11.98
CA CYS A 187 -3.78 2.37 -12.11
C CYS A 187 -4.32 3.75 -12.55
N PRO A 188 -4.13 4.84 -11.78
CA PRO A 188 -4.57 6.18 -12.17
C PRO A 188 -4.01 6.64 -13.53
N PHE A 189 -2.83 6.13 -13.89
CA PHE A 189 -2.18 6.43 -15.16
C PHE A 189 -2.86 5.78 -16.37
N LEU A 190 -3.30 4.53 -16.22
CA LEU A 190 -3.86 3.73 -17.31
C LEU A 190 -5.40 3.81 -17.38
N SER A 191 -6.05 4.19 -16.28
CA SER A 191 -7.51 4.25 -16.17
C SER A 191 -8.16 5.49 -16.79
N ARG A 192 -7.39 6.51 -17.18
CA ARG A 192 -7.92 7.70 -17.85
C ARG A 192 -8.45 7.32 -19.24
N PRO A 193 -9.74 7.57 -19.56
CA PRO A 193 -10.30 7.21 -20.87
C PRO A 193 -9.79 8.12 -21.98
N ASN A 194 -9.51 9.39 -21.66
CA ASN A 194 -8.95 10.36 -22.60
C ASN A 194 -7.43 10.15 -22.71
N PRO A 195 -6.90 9.82 -23.90
CA PRO A 195 -5.47 9.64 -24.10
C PRO A 195 -4.66 10.92 -23.80
N PHE A 196 -5.20 12.10 -24.11
CA PHE A 196 -4.54 13.38 -23.86
C PHE A 196 -4.35 13.64 -22.35
N GLU A 197 -5.34 13.27 -21.53
CA GLU A 197 -5.22 13.35 -20.06
C GLU A 197 -4.07 12.48 -19.53
N ARG A 198 -3.79 11.34 -20.16
CA ARG A 198 -2.65 10.49 -19.75
C ARG A 198 -1.32 11.22 -19.94
N ILE A 199 -1.19 12.01 -21.00
CA ILE A 199 0.01 12.82 -21.26
C ILE A 199 0.11 13.97 -20.26
N ILE A 200 -1.00 14.64 -19.96
CA ILE A 200 -1.04 15.71 -18.95
C ILE A 200 -0.61 15.17 -17.58
N VAL A 201 -1.23 14.09 -17.12
CA VAL A 201 -0.92 13.46 -15.83
C VAL A 201 0.53 12.98 -15.79
N LEU A 202 1.04 12.39 -16.89
CA LEU A 202 2.45 12.03 -16.99
C LEU A 202 3.34 13.26 -16.82
N ASN A 203 3.08 14.33 -17.55
CA ASN A 203 3.87 15.56 -17.50
C ASN A 203 3.83 16.21 -16.10
N GLU A 204 2.65 16.30 -15.48
CA GLU A 204 2.51 16.78 -14.09
C GLU A 204 3.37 15.96 -13.12
N THR A 205 3.36 14.64 -13.27
CA THR A 205 4.14 13.74 -12.41
C THR A 205 5.64 13.81 -12.68
N LEU A 206 6.05 14.00 -13.94
CA LEU A 206 7.47 14.20 -14.27
C LEU A 206 8.00 15.50 -13.68
N ARG A 207 7.19 16.57 -13.73
CA ARG A 207 7.52 17.89 -13.17
C ARG A 207 7.60 17.85 -11.65
N SER A 208 6.63 17.23 -10.97
CA SER A 208 6.65 17.10 -9.50
C SER A 208 7.91 16.37 -9.01
N ARG A 209 8.40 15.41 -9.80
CA ARG A 209 9.60 14.60 -9.50
C ARG A 209 10.90 15.14 -10.07
N LYS A 210 10.87 16.27 -10.79
CA LYS A 210 12.03 16.86 -11.50
C LYS A 210 12.76 15.86 -12.42
N LEU A 211 12.00 14.97 -13.08
CA LEU A 211 12.55 13.97 -14.00
C LEU A 211 12.68 14.48 -15.43
N GLY A 212 11.87 15.48 -15.80
CA GLY A 212 11.77 16.04 -17.14
C GLY A 212 10.36 16.56 -17.42
N GLU A 213 10.07 16.88 -18.67
CA GLU A 213 8.75 17.32 -19.12
C GLU A 213 8.40 16.74 -20.49
N ILE A 214 7.10 16.60 -20.73
CA ILE A 214 6.52 16.37 -22.06
C ILE A 214 5.61 17.57 -22.31
N ARG A 215 6.20 18.66 -22.82
CA ARG A 215 5.50 19.92 -23.05
C ARG A 215 4.63 19.83 -24.29
N ILE A 216 3.35 20.17 -24.17
CA ILE A 216 2.46 20.36 -25.31
C ILE A 216 2.86 21.68 -25.97
N VAL A 217 3.28 21.64 -27.24
CA VAL A 217 3.84 22.80 -27.93
C VAL A 217 2.84 23.45 -28.86
N ASP A 218 2.13 22.64 -29.66
CA ASP A 218 1.13 23.13 -30.60
C ASP A 218 0.24 21.97 -31.09
N GLY A 219 -1.08 22.18 -31.12
CA GLY A 219 -2.11 21.20 -31.51
C GLY A 219 -1.84 19.77 -31.04
N ASN A 220 -1.21 18.99 -31.93
CA ASN A 220 -0.95 17.55 -31.74
C ASN A 220 0.52 17.19 -31.45
N LEU A 221 1.38 18.18 -31.25
CA LEU A 221 2.81 17.98 -31.02
C LEU A 221 3.19 18.21 -29.55
N VAL A 222 4.06 17.32 -29.06
CA VAL A 222 4.70 17.43 -27.76
C VAL A 222 6.21 17.46 -27.91
N GLN A 223 6.89 18.15 -27.00
CA GLN A 223 8.34 18.23 -26.92
C GLN A 223 8.82 17.58 -25.63
N ILE A 224 9.80 16.68 -25.75
CA ILE A 224 10.40 15.96 -24.63
C ILE A 224 11.61 16.77 -24.13
N THR A 225 11.64 17.15 -22.85
CA THR A 225 12.73 17.96 -22.26
C THR A 225 13.25 17.39 -20.96
#